data_AF-A0A4Q3D4N1-F1
#
_entry.id   AF-A0A4Q3D4N1-F1
#
_cell.length_a   1.000
_cell.length_b   1.000
_cell.length_c   1.000
_cell.angle_alpha   90.00
_cell.angle_beta   90.00
_cell.angle_gamma   90.00
#
_symmetry.space_group_name_H-M   'P 1'
#
loop_
_entity.id
_entity.type
_entity.pdbx_description
1 polymer ?
#
loop_
_entity_poly.entity_id
_entity_poly.type
_entity_poly.pdbx_seq_one_letter_code
_entity_poly.pdbx_strand_id
1 'polypeptide(L)'
;MNYLNLKMQNAKEIKRELWKFIGYFIVLILVAFFSIFFFVLSYTRQYEHTKSKILSYNEVINKHHLLKGKLDTLYNLMSKMNTEQVSNNLFLSNMILNNVQDLRRTIGNDSINFQHYYFLSAKLDSLMFVKSNISQVEVKRKMVLDELDECKRQNGRLRQTLALDPSRGFSN
;
A
#
# COMPACT_ATOMS: atom_id res chain seq x y z
N MET A 1 -92.23 36.17 -9.87
CA MET A 1 -91.87 34.73 -9.81
C MET A 1 -90.44 34.49 -10.31
N ASN A 2 -89.42 35.23 -9.82
CA ASN A 2 -88.08 35.21 -10.43
C ASN A 2 -86.89 35.16 -9.45
N TYR A 3 -87.11 35.32 -8.14
CA TYR A 3 -86.01 35.39 -7.16
C TYR A 3 -85.46 34.00 -6.77
N LEU A 4 -86.32 32.98 -6.74
CA LEU A 4 -85.95 31.60 -6.42
C LEU A 4 -85.07 30.95 -7.50
N ASN A 5 -85.35 31.21 -8.78
CA ASN A 5 -84.55 30.69 -9.90
C ASN A 5 -83.15 31.31 -9.96
N LEU A 6 -83.03 32.63 -9.73
CA LEU A 6 -81.73 33.32 -9.64
C LEU A 6 -80.87 32.75 -8.49
N LYS A 7 -81.47 32.50 -7.33
CA LYS A 7 -80.76 31.91 -6.18
C LYS A 7 -80.31 30.46 -6.45
N MET A 8 -81.13 29.65 -7.11
CA MET A 8 -80.75 28.29 -7.51
C MET A 8 -79.68 28.25 -8.59
N GLN A 9 -79.70 29.18 -9.55
CA GLN A 9 -78.70 29.27 -10.61
C GLN A 9 -77.33 29.70 -10.06
N ASN A 10 -77.29 30.72 -9.19
CA ASN A 10 -76.08 31.12 -8.48
C ASN A 10 -75.50 29.98 -7.63
N ALA A 11 -76.34 29.20 -6.95
CA ALA A 11 -75.86 28.06 -6.15
C ALA A 11 -75.21 26.96 -7.02
N LYS A 12 -75.70 26.74 -8.24
CA LYS A 12 -75.09 25.79 -9.20
C LYS A 12 -73.77 26.32 -9.75
N GLU A 13 -73.71 27.61 -10.06
CA GLU A 13 -72.50 28.26 -10.56
C GLU A 13 -71.38 28.30 -9.50
N ILE A 14 -71.72 28.64 -8.26
CA ILE A 14 -70.79 28.58 -7.11
C ILE A 14 -70.28 27.15 -6.90
N LYS A 15 -71.14 26.13 -6.96
CA LYS A 15 -70.71 24.73 -6.83
C LYS A 15 -69.78 24.31 -7.98
N ARG A 16 -70.02 24.79 -9.20
CA ARG A 16 -69.16 24.50 -10.36
C ARG A 16 -67.78 25.13 -10.21
N GLU A 17 -67.69 26.39 -9.80
CA GLU A 17 -66.41 27.06 -9.59
C GLU A 17 -65.64 26.45 -8.40
N LEU A 18 -66.35 26.05 -7.34
CA LEU A 18 -65.75 25.35 -6.19
C LEU A 18 -65.17 23.98 -6.58
N TRP A 19 -65.85 23.23 -7.46
CA TRP A 19 -65.31 21.97 -8.00
C TRP A 19 -64.06 22.16 -8.87
N LYS A 20 -64.02 23.23 -9.68
CA LYS A 20 -62.82 23.59 -10.45
C LYS A 20 -61.65 23.93 -9.51
N PHE A 21 -61.91 24.75 -8.48
CA PHE A 21 -60.92 25.09 -7.47
C PHE A 21 -60.35 23.85 -6.77
N ILE A 22 -61.23 22.93 -6.35
CA ILE A 22 -60.82 21.65 -5.77
C ILE A 22 -59.95 20.84 -6.73
N GLY A 23 -60.32 20.78 -8.02
CA GLY A 23 -59.52 20.11 -9.04
C GLY A 23 -58.10 20.68 -9.14
N TYR A 24 -57.97 22.01 -9.27
CA TYR A 24 -56.67 22.68 -9.30
C TYR A 24 -55.87 22.49 -8.01
N PHE A 25 -56.54 22.51 -6.86
CA PHE A 25 -55.91 22.31 -5.56
C PHE A 25 -55.35 20.88 -5.40
N ILE A 26 -56.09 19.86 -5.86
CA ILE A 26 -55.62 18.46 -5.87
C ILE A 26 -54.40 18.32 -6.78
N VAL A 27 -54.43 18.89 -7.98
CA VAL A 27 -53.28 18.85 -8.90
C VAL A 27 -52.05 19.50 -8.25
N LEU A 28 -52.22 20.64 -7.60
CA LEU A 28 -51.13 21.34 -6.92
C LEU A 28 -50.53 20.50 -5.77
N ILE A 29 -51.38 19.85 -4.97
CA ILE A 29 -50.92 18.92 -3.92
C ILE A 29 -50.14 17.75 -4.53
N LEU A 30 -50.66 17.14 -5.60
CA LEU A 30 -50.00 16.01 -6.24
C LEU A 30 -48.64 16.42 -6.80
N VAL A 31 -48.53 17.56 -7.48
CA VAL A 31 -47.25 18.06 -8.01
C VAL A 31 -46.25 18.30 -6.87
N ALA A 32 -46.68 18.95 -5.78
CA ALA A 32 -45.82 19.17 -4.62
C ALA A 32 -45.36 17.84 -3.97
N PHE A 33 -46.29 16.90 -3.79
CA PHE A 33 -45.99 15.58 -3.24
C PHE A 33 -45.01 14.80 -4.13
N PHE A 34 -45.27 14.73 -5.44
CA PHE A 34 -44.39 14.02 -6.37
C PHE A 34 -43.00 14.64 -6.43
N SER A 35 -42.88 15.97 -6.38
CA SER A 35 -41.59 16.65 -6.34
C SER A 35 -40.75 16.19 -5.14
N ILE A 36 -41.34 16.15 -3.95
CA ILE A 36 -40.66 15.69 -2.73
C ILE A 36 -40.36 14.19 -2.82
N PHE A 37 -41.32 13.39 -3.29
CA PHE A 37 -41.17 11.95 -3.43
C PHE A 37 -39.99 11.57 -4.36
N PHE A 38 -39.93 12.17 -5.56
CA PHE A 38 -38.83 11.93 -6.49
C PHE A 38 -37.49 12.43 -5.96
N PHE A 39 -37.48 13.55 -5.23
CA PHE A 39 -36.27 14.05 -4.58
C PHE A 39 -35.73 13.04 -3.55
N VAL A 40 -36.59 12.53 -2.65
CA VAL A 40 -36.19 11.54 -1.65
C VAL A 40 -35.72 10.24 -2.31
N LEU A 41 -36.43 9.75 -3.34
CA LEU A 41 -36.05 8.55 -4.08
C LEU A 41 -34.69 8.69 -4.79
N SER A 42 -34.45 9.85 -5.41
CA SER A 42 -33.16 10.16 -6.03
C SER A 42 -32.05 10.23 -4.98
N TYR A 43 -32.31 10.92 -3.86
CA TYR A 43 -31.36 11.07 -2.78
C TYR A 43 -30.94 9.72 -2.18
N THR A 44 -31.88 8.82 -1.90
CA THR A 44 -31.55 7.51 -1.30
C THR A 44 -30.68 6.67 -2.23
N ARG A 45 -31.00 6.62 -3.53
CA ARG A 45 -30.17 5.90 -4.51
C ARG A 45 -28.77 6.50 -4.67
N GLN A 46 -28.67 7.82 -4.74
CA GLN A 46 -27.38 8.49 -4.86
C GLN A 46 -26.54 8.33 -3.59
N TYR A 47 -27.18 8.38 -2.42
CA TYR A 47 -26.52 8.18 -1.14
C TYR A 47 -25.93 6.77 -1.00
N GLU A 48 -26.70 5.74 -1.33
CA GLU A 48 -26.22 4.34 -1.28
C GLU A 48 -25.02 4.10 -2.20
N HIS A 49 -25.10 4.59 -3.45
CA HIS A 49 -24.02 4.46 -4.41
C HIS A 49 -22.77 5.27 -4.01
N THR A 50 -22.95 6.45 -3.40
CA THR A 50 -21.83 7.25 -2.89
C THR A 50 -21.20 6.60 -1.67
N LYS A 51 -22.02 6.04 -0.77
CA LYS A 51 -21.55 5.32 0.43
C LYS A 51 -20.70 4.11 0.07
N SER A 52 -21.10 3.31 -0.93
CA SER A 52 -20.30 2.14 -1.35
C SER A 52 -18.95 2.55 -1.97
N LYS A 53 -18.92 3.64 -2.74
CA LYS A 53 -17.67 4.23 -3.26
C LYS A 53 -16.77 4.75 -2.14
N ILE A 54 -17.32 5.40 -1.13
CA ILE A 54 -16.55 5.89 0.03
C ILE A 54 -15.95 4.71 0.80
N LEU A 55 -16.72 3.63 1.02
CA LEU A 55 -16.24 2.45 1.73
C LEU A 55 -15.07 1.79 1.00
N SER A 56 -15.22 1.52 -0.30
CA SER A 56 -14.15 0.94 -1.12
C SER A 56 -12.92 1.86 -1.21
N TYR A 57 -13.13 3.17 -1.32
CA TYR A 57 -12.03 4.14 -1.29
C TYR A 57 -11.27 4.15 0.06
N ASN A 58 -12.00 4.12 1.17
CA ASN A 58 -11.41 4.07 2.52
C ASN A 58 -10.61 2.78 2.73
N GLU A 59 -11.07 1.65 2.19
CA GLU A 59 -10.34 0.38 2.23
C GLU A 59 -8.99 0.49 1.52
N VAL A 60 -8.98 1.06 0.31
CA VAL A 60 -7.75 1.30 -0.47
C VAL A 60 -6.80 2.25 0.26
N ILE A 61 -7.31 3.34 0.83
CA ILE A 61 -6.50 4.31 1.60
C ILE A 61 -5.92 3.69 2.86
N ASN A 62 -6.71 2.93 3.63
CA ASN A 62 -6.22 2.28 4.83
C ASN A 62 -5.10 1.30 4.50
N LYS A 63 -5.27 0.52 3.44
CA LYS A 63 -4.21 -0.35 2.93
C LYS A 63 -2.99 0.46 2.49
N HIS A 64 -3.16 1.58 1.78
CA HIS A 64 -2.06 2.48 1.41
C HIS A 64 -1.25 2.97 2.63
N HIS A 65 -1.93 3.41 3.71
CA HIS A 65 -1.27 3.82 4.95
C HIS A 65 -0.47 2.70 5.59
N LEU A 66 -1.00 1.47 5.61
CA LEU A 66 -0.27 0.30 6.10
C LEU A 66 0.98 0.00 5.26
N LEU A 67 0.86 0.03 3.93
CA LEU A 67 2.01 -0.17 3.04
C LEU A 67 3.08 0.91 3.21
N LYS A 68 2.67 2.17 3.38
CA LYS A 68 3.59 3.29 3.66
C LYS A 68 4.38 3.05 4.94
N GLY A 69 3.73 2.69 6.05
CA GLY A 69 4.42 2.42 7.32
C GLY A 69 5.43 1.27 7.24
N LYS A 70 5.09 0.20 6.49
CA LYS A 70 6.03 -0.90 6.21
C LYS A 70 7.21 -0.42 5.37
N LEU A 71 6.97 0.40 4.36
CA LEU A 71 8.02 0.95 3.51
C LEU A 71 8.96 1.88 4.28
N ASP A 72 8.44 2.74 5.16
CA ASP A 72 9.25 3.64 5.99
C ASP A 72 10.14 2.84 6.95
N THR A 73 9.61 1.76 7.54
CA THR A 73 10.38 0.84 8.38
C THR A 73 11.49 0.17 7.59
N LEU A 74 11.18 -0.28 6.36
CA LEU A 74 12.15 -0.89 5.48
C LEU A 74 13.26 0.09 5.07
N TYR A 75 12.90 1.32 4.73
CA TYR A 75 13.85 2.39 4.43
C TYR A 75 14.81 2.63 5.60
N ASN A 76 14.29 2.71 6.82
CA ASN A 76 15.10 2.88 8.02
C ASN A 76 16.07 1.71 8.24
N LEU A 77 15.63 0.47 8.03
CA LEU A 77 16.50 -0.71 8.13
C LEU A 77 17.61 -0.68 7.08
N MET A 78 17.28 -0.34 5.83
CA MET A 78 18.27 -0.23 4.76
C MET A 78 19.27 0.90 5.00
N SER A 79 18.83 2.04 5.52
CA SER A 79 19.72 3.13 5.88
C SER A 79 20.75 2.70 6.93
N LYS A 80 20.35 1.87 7.90
CA LYS A 80 21.26 1.32 8.93
C LYS A 80 22.24 0.30 8.37
N MET A 81 21.88 -0.43 7.31
CA MET A 81 22.77 -1.38 6.64
C MET A 81 23.92 -0.65 5.92
N ASN A 82 23.70 0.57 5.43
CA ASN A 82 24.71 1.32 4.71
C ASN A 82 25.73 2.01 5.63
N THR A 83 25.38 2.28 6.88
CA THR A 83 26.25 3.03 7.80
C THR A 83 27.23 2.16 8.60
N GLU A 84 27.31 0.83 8.36
CA GLU A 84 28.13 -0.13 9.13
C GLU A 84 27.92 -0.07 10.66
N GLN A 85 26.89 0.62 11.13
CA GLN A 85 26.61 0.89 12.55
C GLN A 85 26.09 -0.34 13.31
N VAL A 86 26.02 -1.51 12.67
CA VAL A 86 25.43 -2.72 13.24
C VAL A 86 26.42 -3.87 13.17
N SER A 87 26.73 -4.47 14.32
CA SER A 87 27.73 -5.54 14.44
C SER A 87 27.36 -6.84 13.69
N ASN A 88 26.10 -7.00 13.28
CA ASN A 88 25.59 -8.22 12.65
C ASN A 88 24.80 -7.92 11.37
N ASN A 89 25.54 -7.71 10.28
CA ASN A 89 25.00 -7.44 8.95
C ASN A 89 24.11 -8.59 8.41
N LEU A 90 24.36 -9.83 8.83
CA LEU A 90 23.57 -11.00 8.42
C LEU A 90 22.15 -10.96 9.00
N PHE A 91 22.04 -10.62 10.29
CA PHE A 91 20.74 -10.49 10.96
C PHE A 91 19.90 -9.36 10.35
N LEU A 92 20.51 -8.20 10.13
CA LEU A 92 19.84 -7.05 9.52
C LEU A 92 19.39 -7.36 8.08
N SER A 93 20.20 -8.09 7.32
CA SER A 93 19.87 -8.55 5.98
C SER A 93 18.64 -9.47 5.96
N ASN A 94 18.58 -10.45 6.85
CA ASN A 94 17.42 -11.34 6.98
C ASN A 94 16.16 -10.57 7.41
N MET A 95 16.31 -9.60 8.31
CA MET A 95 15.20 -8.74 8.74
C MET A 95 14.63 -7.92 7.58
N ILE A 96 15.48 -7.32 6.74
CA ILE A 96 15.07 -6.57 5.55
C ILE A 96 14.36 -7.49 4.55
N LEU A 97 14.92 -8.68 4.29
CA LEU A 97 14.31 -9.65 3.36
C LEU A 97 12.91 -10.07 3.82
N ASN A 98 12.75 -10.34 5.12
CA ASN A 98 11.46 -10.67 5.71
C ASN A 98 10.45 -9.51 5.57
N ASN A 99 10.88 -8.27 5.78
CA ASN A 99 10.02 -7.10 5.60
C ASN A 99 9.63 -6.87 4.13
N VAL A 100 10.53 -7.12 3.17
CA VAL A 100 10.21 -7.09 1.73
C VAL A 100 9.18 -8.15 1.37
N GLN A 101 9.35 -9.38 1.86
CA GLN A 101 8.37 -10.46 1.65
C GLN A 101 7.02 -10.13 2.29
N ASP A 102 7.02 -9.57 3.49
CA ASP A 102 5.80 -9.16 4.19
C ASP A 102 5.07 -8.02 3.48
N LEU A 103 5.80 -7.03 2.94
CA LEU A 103 5.25 -6.00 2.06
C LEU A 103 4.59 -6.62 0.82
N ARG A 104 5.25 -7.61 0.19
CA ARG A 104 4.73 -8.33 -0.98
C ARG A 104 3.48 -9.16 -0.66
N ARG A 105 3.44 -9.81 0.51
CA ARG A 105 2.25 -10.52 1.02
C ARG A 105 1.10 -9.55 1.31
N THR A 106 1.40 -8.38 1.87
CA THR A 106 0.41 -7.34 2.16
C THR A 106 -0.20 -6.76 0.88
N ILE A 107 0.59 -6.60 -0.18
CA ILE A 107 0.09 -6.23 -1.52
C ILE A 107 -0.86 -7.32 -2.05
N GLY A 108 -0.41 -8.58 -2.02
CA GLY A 108 -1.21 -9.74 -2.41
C GLY A 108 -1.75 -9.64 -3.84
N ASN A 109 -3.03 -9.97 -4.03
CA ASN A 109 -3.70 -9.93 -5.33
C ASN A 109 -4.02 -8.49 -5.81
N ASP A 110 -3.95 -7.49 -4.93
CA ASP A 110 -4.23 -6.08 -5.27
C ASP A 110 -3.05 -5.37 -5.95
N SER A 111 -2.14 -6.13 -6.56
CA SER A 111 -0.95 -5.61 -7.25
C SER A 111 -1.27 -4.53 -8.28
N ILE A 112 -2.47 -4.56 -8.88
CA ILE A 112 -2.96 -3.57 -9.85
C ILE A 112 -3.19 -2.22 -9.17
N ASN A 113 -3.78 -2.20 -7.96
CA ASN A 113 -4.06 -0.97 -7.21
C ASN A 113 -2.80 -0.40 -6.53
N PHE A 114 -1.76 -1.24 -6.33
CA PHE A 114 -0.53 -0.88 -5.62
C PHE A 114 0.73 -1.14 -6.45
N GLN A 115 0.67 -0.88 -7.76
CA GLN A 115 1.74 -1.23 -8.71
C GLN A 115 3.10 -0.63 -8.33
N HIS A 116 3.14 0.59 -7.81
CA HIS A 116 4.39 1.24 -7.38
C HIS A 116 5.06 0.51 -6.20
N TYR A 117 4.28 0.07 -5.21
CA TYR A 117 4.79 -0.70 -4.09
C TYR A 117 5.27 -2.08 -4.54
N TYR A 118 4.54 -2.72 -5.45
CA TYR A 118 4.93 -3.99 -6.02
C TYR A 118 6.25 -3.89 -6.78
N PHE A 119 6.36 -2.91 -7.68
CA PHE A 119 7.58 -2.65 -8.44
C PHE A 119 8.78 -2.40 -7.51
N LEU A 120 8.60 -1.57 -6.49
CA LEU A 120 9.63 -1.27 -5.52
C LEU A 120 10.06 -2.52 -4.74
N SER A 121 9.11 -3.34 -4.27
CA SER A 121 9.42 -4.58 -3.56
C SER A 121 10.23 -5.56 -4.43
N ALA A 122 9.92 -5.68 -5.72
CA ALA A 122 10.66 -6.53 -6.65
C ALA A 122 12.09 -6.02 -6.88
N LYS A 123 12.29 -4.70 -6.98
CA LYS A 123 13.62 -4.10 -7.12
C LYS A 123 14.46 -4.28 -5.86
N LEU A 124 13.86 -4.14 -4.69
CA LEU A 124 14.53 -4.33 -3.40
C LEU A 124 15.01 -5.77 -3.21
N ASP A 125 14.19 -6.74 -3.60
CA ASP A 125 14.54 -8.16 -3.57
C ASP A 125 15.79 -8.46 -4.44
N SER A 126 15.80 -7.93 -5.66
CA SER A 126 16.95 -8.03 -6.56
C SER A 126 18.22 -7.36 -5.99
N LEU A 127 18.09 -6.18 -5.38
CA LEU A 127 19.21 -5.47 -4.75
C LEU A 127 19.80 -6.25 -3.57
N MET A 128 18.93 -6.82 -2.73
CA MET A 128 19.33 -7.66 -1.59
C MET A 128 20.05 -8.94 -2.05
N PHE A 129 19.58 -9.57 -3.13
CA PHE A 129 20.26 -10.71 -3.73
C PHE A 129 21.69 -10.35 -4.18
N VAL A 130 21.86 -9.22 -4.86
CA VAL A 130 23.18 -8.74 -5.30
C VAL A 130 24.08 -8.43 -4.09
N LYS A 131 23.57 -7.76 -3.05
CA LYS A 131 24.33 -7.46 -1.82
C LYS A 131 24.81 -8.73 -1.11
N SER A 132 23.96 -9.76 -1.04
CA SER A 132 24.31 -11.06 -0.46
C SER A 132 25.48 -11.72 -1.22
N ASN A 133 25.42 -11.73 -2.55
CA ASN A 133 26.51 -12.27 -3.38
C ASN A 133 27.82 -11.50 -3.19
N ILE A 134 27.78 -10.17 -3.15
CA ILE A 134 28.97 -9.34 -2.88
C ILE A 134 29.57 -9.69 -1.52
N SER A 135 28.73 -9.83 -0.48
CA SER A 135 29.19 -10.20 0.86
C SER A 135 29.87 -11.57 0.89
N GLN A 136 29.34 -12.56 0.18
CA GLN A 136 29.98 -13.89 0.08
C GLN A 136 31.34 -13.82 -0.62
N VAL A 137 31.47 -13.02 -1.68
CA VAL A 137 32.76 -12.82 -2.38
C VAL A 137 33.75 -12.12 -1.46
N GLU A 138 33.33 -11.14 -0.67
CA GLU A 138 34.19 -10.44 0.29
C GLU A 138 34.70 -11.39 1.39
N VAL A 139 33.84 -12.27 1.91
CA VAL A 139 34.24 -13.29 2.89
C VAL A 139 35.29 -14.24 2.29
N LYS A 140 35.06 -14.74 1.07
CA LYS A 140 36.05 -15.59 0.37
C LYS A 140 37.37 -14.87 0.16
N ARG A 141 37.34 -13.59 -0.19
CA ARG A 141 38.55 -12.77 -0.35
C ARG A 141 39.35 -12.67 0.94
N LYS A 142 38.67 -12.43 2.08
CA LYS A 142 39.33 -12.37 3.40
C LYS A 142 39.97 -13.70 3.75
N MET A 143 39.25 -14.81 3.57
CA MET A 143 39.79 -16.16 3.79
C MET A 143 41.06 -16.44 2.98
N VAL A 144 41.07 -16.09 1.69
CA VAL A 144 42.27 -16.27 0.84
C VAL A 144 43.43 -15.37 1.28
N LEU A 145 43.16 -14.15 1.76
CA LEU A 145 44.19 -13.26 2.29
C LEU A 145 44.78 -13.80 3.60
N ASP A 146 43.93 -14.35 4.47
CA ASP A 146 44.35 -14.96 5.74
C ASP A 146 45.20 -16.22 5.48
N GLU A 147 44.78 -17.09 4.55
CA GLU A 147 45.57 -18.25 4.11
C GLU A 147 46.93 -17.84 3.52
N LEU A 148 46.96 -16.75 2.74
CA LEU A 148 48.21 -16.23 2.18
C LEU A 148 49.14 -15.69 3.26
N ASP A 149 48.61 -14.98 4.26
CA ASP A 149 49.40 -14.49 5.39
C ASP A 149 49.94 -15.62 6.25
N GLU A 150 49.14 -16.66 6.48
CA GLU A 150 49.56 -17.87 7.17
C GLU A 150 50.65 -18.61 6.40
N CYS A 151 50.52 -18.76 5.08
CA CYS A 151 51.56 -19.34 4.23
C CYS A 151 52.87 -18.53 4.30
N LYS A 152 52.80 -17.20 4.25
CA LYS A 152 53.97 -16.32 4.41
C LYS A 152 54.64 -16.50 5.76
N ARG A 153 53.85 -16.58 6.85
CA ARG A 153 54.35 -16.82 8.21
C ARG A 153 55.02 -18.18 8.34
N GLN A 154 54.42 -19.24 7.80
CA GLN A 154 54.98 -20.59 7.82
C GLN A 154 56.29 -20.65 7.02
N ASN A 155 56.33 -20.06 5.82
CA ASN A 155 57.54 -20.02 5.00
C ASN A 155 58.67 -19.20 5.66
N GLY A 156 58.32 -18.10 6.32
CA GLY A 156 59.26 -17.32 7.14
C GLY A 156 59.87 -18.14 8.28
N ARG A 157 59.05 -18.91 9.00
CA ARG A 157 59.51 -19.81 10.06
C ARG A 157 60.41 -20.93 9.52
N LEU A 158 60.03 -21.57 8.41
CA LEU A 158 60.84 -22.61 7.75
C LEU A 158 62.21 -22.10 7.34
N ARG A 159 62.29 -20.88 6.78
CA ARG A 159 63.57 -20.25 6.45
C ARG A 159 64.44 -20.00 7.69
N GLN A 160 63.84 -19.61 8.81
CA GLN A 160 64.57 -19.41 10.06
C GLN A 160 65.09 -20.73 10.64
N THR A 161 64.29 -21.81 10.62
CA THR A 161 64.74 -23.14 11.08
C THR A 161 65.80 -23.76 10.17
N LEU A 162 65.69 -23.62 8.85
CA LEU A 162 66.71 -24.08 7.90
C LEU A 162 68.03 -23.30 8.03
N ALA A 163 67.99 -22.03 8.41
CA ALA A 163 69.19 -21.23 8.65
C ALA A 163 69.92 -21.61 9.96
N LEU A 164 69.22 -22.24 10.92
CA LEU A 164 69.73 -22.61 12.24
C LEU A 164 70.26 -24.06 12.31
N ASP A 165 69.99 -24.90 11.30
CA ASP A 165 70.46 -26.28 11.25
C ASP A 165 71.73 -26.41 10.37
N PRO A 166 72.94 -26.48 10.96
CA PRO A 166 74.19 -26.55 10.21
C PRO A 166 74.48 -27.95 9.66
N SER A 167 73.64 -28.96 9.95
CA SER A 167 73.93 -30.36 9.66
C SER A 167 73.46 -30.84 8.28
N ARG A 168 72.68 -30.03 7.55
CA ARG A 168 72.22 -30.34 6.19
C ARG A 168 73.05 -29.58 5.17
N GLY A 169 74.20 -30.16 4.82
CA GLY A 169 75.02 -29.68 3.72
C GLY A 169 74.25 -29.68 2.40
N PHE A 170 73.99 -28.51 1.85
CA PHE A 170 73.61 -28.38 0.44
C PHE A 170 74.90 -28.37 -0.37
N SER A 171 75.22 -29.51 -0.98
CA SER A 171 76.18 -29.55 -2.10
C SER A 171 75.60 -28.73 -3.24
N ASN A 172 76.40 -27.79 -3.73
CA ASN A 172 76.23 -27.23 -5.07
C ASN A 172 76.27 -28.34 -6.13
#